data_AF-A0A949EEQ3-F1
#
_entry.id   AF-A0A949EEQ3-F1
#
_cell.length_a   1.000
_cell.length_b   1.000
_cell.length_c   1.000
_cell.angle_alpha   90.00
_cell.angle_beta   90.00
_cell.angle_gamma   90.00
#
_symmetry.space_group_name_H-M   'P 1'
#
loop_
_entity.id
_entity.type
_entity.pdbx_description
1 polymer ?
#
loop_
_entity_poly.entity_id
_entity_poly.type
_entity_poly.pdbx_seq_one_letter_code
_entity_poly.pdbx_strand_id
1 'polypeptide(L)'
;MSDNNDNSADLRFSGSIRTCRTRKIGDVVNKVLVATGFNESSDHATVFGPDLPTVQERAFRRVDKATTIPLKPQWQEWLWETMVSPEKLYSFGGEDFQEAYLVNIPCDETLESHVLEAIKTGEIR
;
A
#
# COMPACT_ATOMS: atom_id res chain seq x y z
N MET A 1 16.58 26.99 30.72
CA MET A 1 15.70 27.07 29.54
C MET A 1 16.31 26.12 28.52
N SER A 2 15.74 24.92 28.39
CA SER A 2 16.26 23.90 27.48
C SER A 2 15.46 23.97 26.19
N ASP A 3 16.11 24.49 25.16
CA ASP A 3 15.60 24.51 23.79
C ASP A 3 15.56 23.08 23.25
N ASN A 4 14.37 22.47 23.30
CA ASN A 4 14.08 21.26 22.54
C ASN A 4 13.88 21.67 21.09
N ASN A 5 14.97 21.68 20.34
CA ASN A 5 14.97 21.88 18.91
C ASN A 5 14.42 20.61 18.24
N ASP A 6 13.10 20.52 18.17
CA ASP A 6 12.35 19.46 17.48
C ASP A 6 12.50 19.68 15.97
N ASN A 7 13.62 19.21 15.44
CA ASN A 7 13.96 19.24 14.02
C ASN A 7 13.15 18.14 13.30
N SER A 8 11.82 18.23 13.38
CA SER A 8 10.89 17.43 12.60
C SER A 8 11.11 17.81 11.13
N ALA A 9 11.79 16.95 10.38
CA ALA A 9 11.89 17.06 8.94
C ALA A 9 10.48 17.32 8.38
N ASP A 10 10.28 18.50 7.79
CA ASP A 10 9.02 18.89 7.16
C ASP A 10 8.73 17.92 6.02
N LEU A 11 7.99 16.86 6.31
CA LEU A 11 7.37 16.00 5.32
C LEU A 11 6.37 16.89 4.58
N ARG A 12 6.78 17.43 3.43
CA ARG A 12 5.93 18.28 2.60
C ARG A 12 4.87 17.42 1.92
N PHE A 13 3.71 17.32 2.55
CA PHE A 13 2.54 16.68 1.96
C PHE A 13 1.90 17.65 0.95
N SER A 14 1.81 17.26 -0.32
CA SER A 14 1.15 18.04 -1.37
C SER A 14 -0.38 17.95 -1.35
N GLY A 15 -0.94 17.09 -0.49
CA GLY A 15 -2.38 16.84 -0.37
C GLY A 15 -3.00 17.37 0.93
N SER A 16 -4.32 17.56 0.94
CA SER A 16 -5.06 17.91 2.16
C SER A 16 -5.02 16.74 3.14
N ILE A 17 -4.38 16.93 4.30
CA ILE A 17 -4.33 15.95 5.38
C ILE A 17 -5.72 15.87 6.01
N ARG A 18 -6.40 14.74 5.85
CA ARG A 18 -7.71 14.49 6.48
C ARG A 18 -7.58 14.07 7.93
N THR A 19 -6.53 13.33 8.29
CA THR A 19 -6.35 12.85 9.66
C THR A 19 -4.88 12.64 9.97
N CYS A 20 -4.43 13.16 11.11
CA CYS A 20 -3.13 12.85 11.70
C CYS A 20 -3.38 12.15 13.04
N ARG A 21 -2.85 10.94 13.23
CA ARG A 21 -2.82 10.26 14.53
C ARG A 21 -1.38 10.09 14.96
N THR A 22 -1.05 10.62 16.13
CA THR A 22 0.28 10.46 16.73
C THR A 22 0.17 9.56 17.95
N ARG A 23 1.00 8.52 18.03
CA ARG A 23 1.09 7.65 19.21
C ARG A 23 2.55 7.31 19.51
N LYS A 24 2.96 7.51 20.76
CA LYS A 24 4.25 7.06 21.27
C LYS A 24 4.13 5.62 21.76
N ILE A 25 5.02 4.73 21.32
CA ILE A 25 5.13 3.33 21.75
C ILE A 25 6.59 3.09 22.14
N GLY A 26 6.85 2.88 23.43
CA GLY A 26 8.22 2.89 23.96
C GLY A 26 8.89 4.23 23.67
N ASP A 27 10.06 4.18 23.03
CA ASP A 27 10.81 5.37 22.61
C ASP A 27 10.50 5.83 21.18
N VAL A 28 9.58 5.16 20.47
CA VAL A 28 9.23 5.45 19.07
C VAL A 28 7.94 6.28 18.98
N VAL A 29 7.98 7.38 18.22
CA VAL A 29 6.80 8.19 17.90
C VAL A 29 6.26 7.78 16.52
N ASN A 30 5.07 7.20 16.50
CA ASN A 30 4.37 6.81 15.27
C ASN A 30 3.43 7.93 14.86
N LYS A 31 3.58 8.45 13.64
CA LYS A 31 2.71 9.47 13.05
C LYS A 31 2.02 8.89 11.82
N VAL A 32 0.74 8.54 11.96
CA VAL A 32 -0.10 8.04 10.87
C VAL A 32 -0.80 9.23 10.23
N LEU A 33 -0.53 9.46 8.96
CA LEU A 33 -1.05 10.58 8.20
C LEU A 33 -1.91 10.05 7.05
N VAL A 34 -3.18 10.44 7.05
CA VAL A 34 -4.11 10.15 5.95
C VAL A 34 -4.31 11.44 5.19
N ALA A 35 -3.68 11.55 4.02
CA ALA A 35 -3.83 12.70 3.13
C ALA A 35 -4.60 12.31 1.87
N THR A 36 -5.55 13.15 1.47
CA THR A 36 -6.14 13.07 0.12
C THR A 36 -5.21 13.77 -0.86
N GLY A 37 -4.82 13.06 -1.91
CA GLY A 37 -3.86 13.56 -2.90
C GLY A 37 -2.40 13.20 -2.62
N PHE A 38 -2.14 12.23 -1.73
CA PHE A 38 -0.83 11.58 -1.74
C PHE A 38 -0.69 10.89 -3.10
N ASN A 39 0.26 11.40 -3.88
CA ASN A 39 0.53 11.07 -5.28
C ASN A 39 -0.01 9.70 -5.72
N GLU A 40 -0.86 9.72 -6.74
CA GLU A 40 -1.18 8.53 -7.57
C GLU A 40 0.07 8.00 -8.34
N SER A 41 1.25 8.59 -8.08
CA SER A 41 2.55 8.23 -8.63
C SER A 41 3.51 7.58 -7.60
N SER A 42 3.03 7.14 -6.44
CA SER A 42 3.87 6.35 -5.55
C SER A 42 3.85 4.90 -6.02
N ASP A 43 5.02 4.36 -6.33
CA ASP A 43 5.26 2.93 -6.61
C ASP A 43 4.84 2.02 -5.43
N HIS A 44 4.35 2.60 -4.34
CA HIS A 44 3.98 1.95 -3.10
C HIS A 44 2.61 2.47 -2.65
N ALA A 45 1.81 1.59 -2.05
CA ALA A 45 0.53 1.93 -1.46
C ALA A 45 0.38 1.23 -0.10
N THR A 46 -0.21 1.92 0.87
CA THR A 46 -0.64 1.26 2.11
C THR A 46 -2.09 0.81 1.96
N VAL A 47 -2.32 -0.48 2.16
CA VAL A 47 -3.64 -1.10 2.09
C VAL A 47 -4.03 -1.62 3.46
N PHE A 48 -5.25 -1.29 3.88
CA PHE A 48 -5.80 -1.73 5.15
C PHE A 48 -7.01 -2.63 4.92
N GLY A 49 -7.37 -3.45 5.90
CA GLY A 49 -8.59 -4.26 5.90
C GLY A 49 -8.85 -4.93 7.24
N PRO A 50 -10.07 -5.47 7.45
CA PRO A 50 -10.39 -6.29 8.61
C PRO A 50 -9.70 -7.66 8.58
N ASP A 51 -9.39 -8.17 7.39
CA ASP A 51 -8.76 -9.46 7.16
C ASP A 51 -7.87 -9.45 5.90
N LEU A 52 -7.08 -10.50 5.72
CA LEU A 52 -6.17 -10.65 4.59
C LEU A 52 -6.90 -10.67 3.22
N PRO A 53 -8.01 -11.42 3.03
CA PRO A 53 -8.74 -11.39 1.76
C PRO A 53 -9.21 -9.99 1.35
N THR A 54 -9.67 -9.18 2.32
CA THR A 54 -10.08 -7.80 2.05
C THR A 54 -8.89 -6.92 1.67
N VAL A 55 -7.73 -7.11 2.31
CA VAL A 55 -6.50 -6.40 1.92
C VAL A 55 -6.07 -6.79 0.51
N GLN A 56 -6.08 -8.08 0.17
CA GLN A 56 -5.73 -8.57 -1.16
C GLN A 56 -6.64 -7.98 -2.25
N GLU A 57 -7.96 -7.97 -2.03
CA GLU A 57 -8.92 -7.37 -2.95
C GLU A 57 -8.66 -5.86 -3.14
N ARG A 58 -8.38 -5.15 -2.05
CA ARG A 58 -8.08 -3.71 -2.10
C ARG A 58 -6.75 -3.43 -2.80
N ALA A 59 -5.73 -4.28 -2.61
CA ALA A 59 -4.47 -4.19 -3.32
C ALA A 59 -4.64 -4.46 -4.81
N PHE A 60 -5.39 -5.51 -5.18
CA PHE A 60 -5.76 -5.79 -6.57
C PHE A 60 -6.39 -4.57 -7.24
N ARG A 61 -7.40 -3.95 -6.60
CA ARG A 61 -8.04 -2.73 -7.12
C ARG A 61 -7.09 -1.55 -7.28
N ARG A 62 -6.01 -1.50 -6.48
CA ARG A 62 -5.00 -0.44 -6.64
C ARG A 62 -4.12 -0.67 -7.85
N VAL A 63 -3.69 -1.90 -8.08
CA VAL A 63 -2.96 -2.25 -9.31
C VAL A 63 -3.86 -2.03 -10.53
N ASP A 64 -5.09 -2.55 -10.51
CA ASP A 64 -6.08 -2.43 -11.61
C ASP A 64 -6.38 -0.97 -11.98
N LYS A 65 -6.45 -0.07 -10.99
CA LYS A 65 -6.61 1.37 -11.26
C LYS A 65 -5.34 2.01 -11.83
N ALA A 66 -4.17 1.50 -11.46
CA ALA A 66 -2.88 2.10 -11.82
C ALA A 66 -2.34 1.61 -13.18
N THR A 67 -2.79 0.45 -13.66
CA THR A 67 -2.29 -0.16 -14.90
C THR A 67 -3.20 0.06 -16.10
N THR A 68 -2.63 0.01 -17.31
CA THR A 68 -3.38 -0.13 -18.57
C THR A 68 -3.60 -1.60 -18.97
N ILE A 69 -2.96 -2.54 -18.28
CA ILE A 69 -3.09 -3.98 -18.55
C ILE A 69 -4.43 -4.50 -18.00
N PRO A 70 -5.27 -5.17 -18.79
CA PRO A 70 -6.55 -5.68 -18.31
C PRO A 70 -6.33 -6.85 -17.35
N LEU A 71 -6.60 -6.62 -16.07
CA LEU A 71 -6.48 -7.65 -15.03
C LEU A 71 -7.77 -8.44 -14.87
N LYS A 72 -7.64 -9.75 -14.62
CA LYS A 72 -8.78 -10.60 -14.28
C LYS A 72 -8.89 -10.80 -12.77
N PRO A 73 -10.10 -10.79 -12.18
CA PRO A 73 -10.26 -10.97 -10.72
C PRO A 73 -9.62 -12.24 -10.17
N GLN A 74 -9.59 -13.34 -10.94
CA GLN A 74 -8.94 -14.57 -10.50
C GLN A 74 -7.42 -14.47 -10.35
N TRP A 75 -6.78 -13.42 -10.85
CA TRP A 75 -5.34 -13.19 -10.70
C TRP A 75 -4.97 -12.50 -9.39
N GLN A 76 -5.96 -12.18 -8.53
CA GLN A 76 -5.75 -11.49 -7.26
C GLN A 76 -4.68 -12.17 -6.38
N GLU A 77 -4.80 -13.49 -6.18
CA GLU A 77 -3.87 -14.24 -5.33
C GLU A 77 -2.46 -14.27 -5.95
N TRP A 78 -2.37 -14.55 -7.25
CA TRP A 78 -1.10 -14.51 -7.99
C TRP A 78 -0.42 -13.14 -7.89
N LEU A 79 -1.14 -12.04 -8.15
CA LEU A 79 -0.62 -10.67 -8.04
C LEU A 79 -0.10 -10.37 -6.63
N TRP A 80 -0.84 -10.83 -5.61
CA TRP A 80 -0.47 -10.67 -4.21
C TRP A 80 0.87 -11.35 -3.90
N GLU A 81 1.06 -12.57 -4.37
CA GLU A 81 2.24 -13.38 -4.07
C GLU A 81 3.47 -13.02 -4.90
N THR A 82 3.28 -12.63 -6.16
CA THR A 82 4.39 -12.50 -7.12
C THR A 82 4.76 -11.07 -7.48
N MET A 83 3.80 -10.14 -7.44
CA MET A 83 4.02 -8.81 -8.04
C MET A 83 4.08 -7.69 -7.02
N VAL A 84 3.15 -7.68 -6.05
CA VAL A 84 2.98 -6.52 -5.18
C VAL A 84 3.86 -6.54 -3.93
N SER A 85 4.65 -7.60 -3.71
CA SER A 85 5.66 -7.70 -2.64
C SER A 85 5.17 -7.17 -1.27
N PRO A 86 4.11 -7.77 -0.69
CA PRO A 86 3.42 -7.20 0.47
C PRO A 86 4.27 -7.28 1.74
N GLU A 87 4.54 -6.13 2.35
CA GLU A 87 5.19 -6.00 3.66
C GLU A 87 4.14 -5.75 4.75
N LYS A 88 4.05 -6.65 5.75
CA LYS A 88 3.09 -6.50 6.84
C LYS A 88 3.49 -5.34 7.75
N LEU A 89 2.54 -4.44 8.00
CA LEU A 89 2.69 -3.30 8.89
C LEU A 89 1.95 -3.53 10.21
N TYR A 90 2.33 -2.76 11.23
CA TYR A 90 1.56 -2.67 12.46
C TYR A 90 0.41 -1.68 12.28
N SER A 91 -0.82 -2.14 12.54
CA SER A 91 -1.98 -1.29 12.61
C SER A 91 -2.47 -1.12 14.04
N PHE A 92 -2.91 0.09 14.37
CA PHE A 92 -3.57 0.43 15.63
C PHE A 92 -4.98 1.00 15.38
N GLY A 93 -5.55 0.70 14.20
CA GLY A 93 -6.88 1.14 13.82
C GLY A 93 -7.99 0.30 14.45
N GLY A 94 -9.24 0.66 14.13
CA GLY A 94 -10.42 -0.13 14.53
C GLY A 94 -10.52 -1.46 13.79
N GLU A 95 -11.63 -2.17 13.97
CA GLU A 95 -11.86 -3.50 13.37
C GLU A 95 -11.66 -3.52 11.84
N ASP A 96 -11.99 -2.43 11.14
CA ASP A 96 -11.82 -2.31 9.68
C ASP A 96 -10.35 -2.19 9.20
N PHE A 97 -9.40 -2.07 10.13
CA PHE A 97 -8.00 -1.75 9.85
C PHE A 97 -7.04 -2.72 10.53
N GLN A 98 -7.48 -3.92 10.96
CA GLN A 98 -6.61 -4.86 11.68
C GLN A 98 -5.42 -5.33 10.85
N GLU A 99 -5.64 -5.62 9.57
CA GLU A 99 -4.61 -5.97 8.62
C GLU A 99 -4.15 -4.72 7.87
N ALA A 100 -2.83 -4.50 7.83
CA ALA A 100 -2.21 -3.38 7.15
C ALA A 100 -0.94 -3.84 6.45
N TYR A 101 -0.81 -3.48 5.17
CA TYR A 101 0.32 -3.87 4.35
C TYR A 101 0.80 -2.68 3.51
N LEU A 102 2.12 -2.56 3.38
CA LEU A 102 2.75 -1.77 2.34
C LEU A 102 2.89 -2.68 1.12
N VAL A 103 2.35 -2.26 -0.02
CA VAL A 103 2.42 -3.02 -1.27
C VAL A 103 3.08 -2.17 -2.33
N ASN A 104 3.88 -2.81 -3.18
CA ASN A 104 4.44 -2.19 -4.37
C ASN A 104 3.43 -2.26 -5.51
N ILE A 105 3.29 -1.18 -6.25
CA ILE A 105 2.48 -1.11 -7.46
C ILE A 105 3.43 -1.29 -8.64
N PRO A 106 3.39 -2.43 -9.36
CA PRO A 106 4.29 -2.65 -10.48
C PRO A 106 3.97 -1.69 -11.62
N CYS A 107 5.00 -1.22 -12.33
CA CYS A 107 4.80 -0.51 -13.58
C CYS A 107 4.31 -1.45 -14.69
N ASP A 108 3.65 -0.88 -15.71
CA ASP A 108 3.04 -1.64 -16.79
C ASP A 108 4.03 -2.57 -17.52
N GLU A 109 5.25 -2.11 -17.78
CA GLU A 109 6.28 -2.93 -18.46
C GLU A 109 6.63 -4.21 -17.67
N THR A 110 6.77 -4.08 -16.35
CA THR A 110 7.06 -5.21 -15.46
C THR A 110 5.85 -6.12 -15.35
N LEU A 111 4.66 -5.53 -15.17
CA LEU A 111 3.42 -6.27 -15.04
C LEU A 111 3.08 -7.07 -16.30
N GLU A 112 3.18 -6.46 -17.48
CA GLU A 112 2.94 -7.11 -18.76
C GLU A 112 3.86 -8.31 -18.97
N SER A 113 5.17 -8.12 -18.75
CA SER A 113 6.18 -9.17 -18.91
C SER A 113 5.87 -10.38 -18.03
N HIS A 114 5.51 -10.16 -16.77
CA HIS A 114 5.18 -11.23 -15.82
C HIS A 114 3.84 -11.90 -16.13
N VAL A 115 2.80 -11.14 -16.49
CA VAL A 115 1.49 -11.70 -16.87
C VAL A 115 1.64 -12.60 -18.09
N LEU A 116 2.38 -12.17 -19.12
CA LEU A 116 2.60 -12.97 -20.33
C LEU A 116 3.32 -14.28 -20.05
N GLU A 117 4.37 -14.26 -19.22
CA GLU A 117 5.07 -15.48 -18.84
C GLU A 117 4.19 -16.38 -17.96
N ALA A 118 3.43 -15.85 -17.00
CA ALA A 118 2.54 -16.64 -16.15
C ALA A 118 1.40 -17.31 -16.94
N ILE A 119 0.89 -16.66 -17.99
CA ILE A 119 -0.07 -17.27 -18.93
C ILE A 119 0.59 -18.41 -19.70
N LYS A 120 1.82 -18.21 -20.17
CA LYS A 120 2.58 -19.18 -20.96
C LYS A 120 2.99 -20.41 -20.14
N THR A 121 3.33 -20.24 -18.86
CA THR A 121 3.62 -21.34 -17.93
C THR A 121 2.36 -22.01 -17.38
N GLY A 122 1.20 -21.35 -17.52
CA GLY A 122 -0.10 -21.87 -17.09
C GLY A 122 -0.40 -21.64 -15.60
N GLU A 123 0.36 -20.78 -14.93
CA GLU A 123 0.13 -20.34 -13.55
C GLU A 123 -1.18 -19.56 -13.42
N ILE A 124 -1.52 -18.76 -14.44
CA ILE A 124 -2.76 -18.01 -14.53
C ILE A 124 -3.45 -18.24 -15.88
N ARG A 125 -4.78 -18.03 -15.93
CA ARG A 125 -5.62 -18.19 -17.13
C ARG A 125 -6.50 -16.97 -17.40
#